data_AF-A0A7Y6CSE3-F1
#
_entry.id   AF-A0A7Y6CSE3-F1
#
_cell.length_a   1.000
_cell.length_b   1.000
_cell.length_c   1.000
_cell.angle_alpha   90.00
_cell.angle_beta   90.00
_cell.angle_gamma   90.00
#
_symmetry.space_group_name_H-M   'P 1'
#
loop_
_entity.id
_entity.type
_entity.pdbx_description
1 polymer ?
#
loop_
_entity_poly.entity_id
_entity_poly.type
_entity_poly.pdbx_seq_one_letter_code
_entity_poly.pdbx_strand_id
1 'polypeptide(L)'
;MSNADHLLVVLKPEGARLECSGGELEKIAEGWQGVVQWLRGGDFHHLSPVVNEVILRAATRMPTHLSECSINEWMKQASGVEPPTLDDVVDLGGITTALFRSIGFTQAADKSGALTEEGVRMLYGENADFAVNTQEVLDHMLEGPVQASYWEGENTQLAQAVKMTIRAGLNAAREANGQSKLPKRRNYIHVGYMHPEETTRFLSAITPARASSARHAGVRPPWQGPGPRTPPHGPQSRRAL
;
A
#
# COMPACT_ATOMS: atom_id res chain seq x y z
N MET A 1 22.15 12.61 -19.16
CA MET A 1 20.99 12.82 -18.25
C MET A 1 20.34 11.46 -18.14
N SER A 2 20.42 10.79 -16.99
CA SER A 2 19.60 9.60 -16.76
C SER A 2 18.15 10.05 -16.75
N ASN A 3 17.27 9.36 -17.47
CA ASN A 3 15.84 9.58 -17.30
C ASN A 3 15.52 9.06 -15.89
N ALA A 4 15.15 9.96 -14.98
CA ALA A 4 14.58 9.53 -13.71
C ALA A 4 13.32 8.72 -14.04
N ASP A 5 13.25 7.52 -13.50
CA ASP A 5 12.07 6.70 -13.71
C ASP A 5 10.99 7.09 -12.69
N HIS A 6 9.75 6.74 -13.04
CA HIS A 6 8.56 7.21 -12.36
C HIS A 6 7.75 6.05 -11.82
N LEU A 7 7.52 6.06 -10.51
CA LEU A 7 6.77 5.01 -9.81
C LEU A 7 5.51 5.57 -9.16
N LEU A 8 4.42 4.83 -9.34
CA LEU A 8 3.23 4.95 -8.53
C LEU A 8 3.24 3.84 -7.48
N VAL A 9 3.20 4.25 -6.21
CA VAL A 9 3.07 3.35 -5.06
C VAL A 9 1.71 3.59 -4.41
N VAL A 10 0.88 2.56 -4.34
CA VAL A 10 -0.47 2.63 -3.74
C VAL A 10 -0.59 1.61 -2.62
N LEU A 11 -0.76 2.09 -1.39
CA LEU A 11 -1.26 1.28 -0.29
C LEU A 11 -2.78 1.15 -0.45
N LYS A 12 -3.23 -0.09 -0.58
CA LYS A 12 -4.64 -0.45 -0.63
C LYS A 12 -5.33 -0.17 0.69
N PRO A 13 -6.67 -0.21 0.78
CA PRO A 13 -7.39 0.19 1.98
C PRO A 13 -6.92 -0.44 3.30
N GLU A 14 -6.58 -1.73 3.30
CA GLU A 14 -6.04 -2.39 4.48
C GLU A 14 -4.59 -2.03 4.75
N GLY A 15 -3.80 -1.80 3.70
CA GLY A 15 -2.40 -1.37 3.83
C GLY A 15 -2.28 0.06 4.35
N ALA A 16 -3.12 0.96 3.88
CA ALA A 16 -3.18 2.36 4.30
C ALA A 16 -3.59 2.53 5.77
N ARG A 17 -4.16 1.50 6.39
CA ARG A 17 -4.56 1.47 7.80
C ARG A 17 -3.70 0.51 8.64
N LEU A 18 -2.70 -0.13 8.04
CA LEU A 18 -1.93 -1.17 8.71
C LEU A 18 -0.85 -0.55 9.59
N GLU A 19 -1.06 -0.64 10.89
CA GLU A 19 0.02 -0.53 11.88
C GLU A 19 0.74 -1.88 11.96
N CYS A 20 2.07 -1.85 11.87
CA CYS A 20 2.93 -3.02 11.94
C CYS A 20 3.41 -3.24 13.37
N SER A 21 3.29 -4.47 13.84
CA SER A 21 3.89 -4.89 15.11
C SER A 21 5.42 -4.89 15.04
N GLY A 22 6.09 -4.86 16.20
CA GLY A 22 7.55 -4.96 16.27
C GLY A 22 8.12 -6.19 15.54
N GLY A 23 7.45 -7.34 15.63
CA GLY A 23 7.85 -8.54 14.90
C GLY A 23 7.62 -8.45 13.37
N GLU A 24 6.60 -7.72 12.92
CA GLU A 24 6.42 -7.42 11.49
C GLU A 24 7.53 -6.49 10.97
N LEU A 25 7.90 -5.46 11.75
CA LEU A 25 9.00 -4.55 11.43
C LEU A 25 10.34 -5.27 11.34
N GLU A 26 10.66 -6.09 12.34
CA GLU A 26 11.88 -6.89 12.38
C GLU A 26 11.98 -7.80 11.16
N LYS A 27 10.92 -8.54 10.82
CA LYS A 27 10.94 -9.45 9.65
C LYS A 27 11.06 -8.72 8.32
N ILE A 28 10.51 -7.51 8.20
CA ILE A 28 10.68 -6.69 7.00
C ILE A 28 12.11 -6.15 6.92
N ALA A 29 12.66 -5.62 8.01
CA ALA A 29 14.02 -5.07 8.06
C ALA A 29 15.08 -6.16 7.79
N GLU A 30 15.04 -7.27 8.52
CA GLU A 30 15.91 -8.43 8.33
C GLU A 30 15.77 -8.99 6.91
N GLY A 31 14.54 -9.07 6.41
CA GLY A 31 14.23 -9.52 5.07
C GLY A 31 14.86 -8.63 4.00
N TRP A 32 14.72 -7.31 4.14
CA TRP A 32 15.29 -6.36 3.18
C TRP A 32 16.82 -6.39 3.21
N GLN A 33 17.41 -6.38 4.40
CA GLN A 33 18.85 -6.50 4.58
C GLN A 33 19.38 -7.78 3.92
N GLY A 34 18.71 -8.92 4.14
CA GLY A 34 19.07 -10.18 3.52
C GLY A 34 18.93 -10.16 1.99
N VAL A 35 17.89 -9.55 1.44
CA VAL A 35 17.71 -9.39 -0.01
C VAL A 35 18.83 -8.54 -0.61
N VAL A 36 19.16 -7.40 0.00
CA VAL A 36 20.24 -6.51 -0.48
C VAL A 36 21.59 -7.23 -0.42
N GLN A 37 21.89 -7.92 0.68
CA GLN A 37 23.11 -8.72 0.82
C GLN A 37 23.18 -9.84 -0.24
N TRP A 38 22.07 -10.52 -0.52
CA TRP A 38 22.01 -11.56 -1.54
C TRP A 38 22.27 -10.98 -2.95
N LEU A 39 21.65 -9.84 -3.27
CA LEU A 39 21.88 -9.15 -4.55
C LEU A 39 23.33 -8.66 -4.70
N ARG A 40 24.03 -8.42 -3.59
CA ARG A 40 25.46 -8.06 -3.56
C ARG A 40 26.40 -9.28 -3.62
N GLY A 41 25.88 -10.50 -3.79
CA GLY A 41 26.67 -11.72 -3.88
C GLY A 41 27.04 -12.33 -2.53
N GLY A 42 26.36 -11.95 -1.45
CA GLY A 42 26.51 -12.59 -0.14
C GLY A 42 26.08 -14.05 -0.17
N ASP A 43 26.83 -14.92 0.49
CA ASP A 43 26.51 -16.34 0.63
C ASP A 43 25.48 -16.55 1.75
N PHE A 44 24.44 -17.30 1.46
CA PHE A 44 23.37 -17.60 2.41
C PHE A 44 23.12 -19.11 2.45
N HIS A 45 23.94 -19.80 3.26
CA HIS A 45 23.68 -21.20 3.60
C HIS A 45 22.33 -21.38 4.34
N HIS A 46 21.76 -20.29 4.90
CA HIS A 46 20.43 -20.24 5.50
C HIS A 46 19.68 -18.96 5.10
N LEU A 47 19.07 -18.96 3.91
CA LEU A 47 18.18 -17.87 3.50
C LEU A 47 17.00 -17.78 4.46
N SER A 48 16.73 -16.57 4.99
CA SER A 48 15.51 -16.36 5.75
C SER A 48 14.28 -16.65 4.88
N PRO A 49 13.12 -17.02 5.46
CA PRO A 49 11.91 -17.28 4.68
C PRO A 49 11.52 -16.12 3.76
N VAL A 50 11.82 -14.88 4.18
CA VAL A 50 11.56 -13.67 3.41
C VAL A 50 12.44 -13.61 2.16
N VAL A 51 13.76 -13.78 2.32
CA VAL A 51 14.69 -13.75 1.18
C VAL A 51 14.37 -14.87 0.20
N ASN A 52 14.10 -16.08 0.70
CA ASN A 52 13.73 -17.21 -0.15
C ASN A 52 12.45 -16.95 -0.95
N GLU A 53 11.40 -16.40 -0.34
CA GLU A 53 10.15 -16.06 -1.05
C GLU A 53 10.39 -14.98 -2.13
N VAL A 54 11.23 -13.97 -1.86
CA VAL A 54 11.57 -12.93 -2.83
C VAL A 54 12.33 -13.53 -4.02
N ILE A 55 13.34 -14.38 -3.77
CA ILE A 55 14.11 -15.06 -4.82
C ILE A 55 13.21 -15.97 -5.66
N LEU A 56 12.36 -16.77 -5.01
CA LEU A 56 11.43 -17.67 -5.71
C LEU A 56 10.44 -16.89 -6.58
N ARG A 57 9.91 -15.76 -6.11
CA ARG A 57 9.02 -14.89 -6.89
C ARG A 57 9.72 -14.21 -8.04
N ALA A 58 10.95 -13.76 -7.83
CA ALA A 58 11.78 -13.23 -8.91
C ALA A 58 12.00 -14.30 -9.98
N ALA A 59 12.37 -15.52 -9.58
CA ALA A 59 12.65 -16.61 -10.49
C ALA A 59 11.43 -17.16 -11.24
N THR A 60 10.28 -17.28 -10.55
CA THR A 60 9.04 -17.80 -11.15
C THR A 60 8.34 -16.81 -12.09
N ARG A 61 8.69 -15.52 -12.03
CA ARG A 61 8.22 -14.50 -12.97
C ARG A 61 9.15 -14.30 -14.18
N MET A 62 10.29 -15.01 -14.23
CA MET A 62 11.21 -14.97 -15.37
C MET A 62 10.68 -15.62 -16.67
N PRO A 63 9.71 -16.56 -16.68
CA PRO A 63 9.14 -17.05 -17.92
C PRO A 63 7.74 -16.47 -18.14
N THR A 64 7.55 -15.84 -19.30
CA THR A 64 6.29 -15.33 -19.89
C THR A 64 5.94 -13.86 -19.60
N HIS A 65 6.40 -12.99 -20.50
CA HIS A 65 5.81 -11.69 -20.89
C HIS A 65 6.09 -10.42 -20.07
N LEU A 66 6.87 -10.44 -18.99
CA LEU A 66 7.29 -9.21 -18.32
C LEU A 66 8.82 -9.09 -18.27
N SER A 67 9.35 -8.13 -19.02
CA SER A 67 10.73 -7.63 -18.93
C SER A 67 11.02 -6.86 -17.64
N GLU A 68 10.18 -6.99 -16.60
CA GLU A 68 10.13 -6.12 -15.40
C GLU A 68 10.84 -6.72 -14.17
N CYS A 69 11.43 -7.91 -14.29
CA CYS A 69 12.09 -8.60 -13.17
C CYS A 69 13.42 -9.22 -13.65
N SER A 70 14.35 -8.38 -14.11
CA SER A 70 15.70 -8.83 -14.42
C SER A 70 16.55 -8.86 -13.15
N ILE A 71 16.78 -10.06 -12.60
CA ILE A 71 17.65 -10.25 -11.42
C ILE A 71 19.03 -9.62 -11.66
N ASN A 72 19.54 -9.68 -12.89
CA ASN A 72 20.80 -9.03 -13.26
C ASN A 72 20.76 -7.50 -13.12
N GLU A 73 19.62 -6.87 -13.40
CA GLU A 73 19.44 -5.43 -13.19
C GLU A 73 19.34 -5.10 -11.70
N TRP A 74 18.67 -5.94 -10.91
CA TRP A 74 18.62 -5.77 -9.45
C TRP A 74 20.01 -5.84 -8.82
N MET A 75 20.82 -6.83 -9.23
CA MET A 75 22.19 -6.98 -8.74
C MET A 75 23.06 -5.76 -9.07
N LYS A 76 22.95 -5.21 -10.28
CA LYS A 76 23.66 -3.98 -10.67
C LYS A 76 23.28 -2.80 -9.77
N GLN A 77 21.99 -2.65 -9.49
CA GLN A 77 21.44 -1.52 -8.73
C GLN A 77 21.67 -1.65 -7.21
N ALA A 78 21.84 -2.86 -6.68
CA ALA A 78 21.99 -3.09 -5.24
C ALA A 78 23.33 -2.60 -4.66
N SER A 79 24.33 -2.28 -5.49
CA SER A 79 25.70 -1.95 -5.06
C SER A 79 25.81 -0.69 -4.18
N GLY A 80 24.82 0.21 -4.19
CA GLY A 80 24.79 1.43 -3.35
C GLY A 80 23.65 1.51 -2.33
N VAL A 81 22.87 0.43 -2.17
CA VAL A 81 21.66 0.42 -1.32
C VAL A 81 22.02 0.13 0.13
N GLU A 82 21.79 1.09 1.02
CA GLU A 82 21.92 0.88 2.46
C GLU A 82 20.55 0.65 3.10
N PRO A 83 20.28 -0.55 3.64
CA PRO A 83 19.01 -0.85 4.30
C PRO A 83 18.72 0.17 5.43
N PRO A 84 17.49 0.70 5.53
CA PRO A 84 17.14 1.68 6.55
C PRO A 84 16.87 0.99 7.89
N THR A 85 17.10 1.71 8.98
CA THR A 85 16.57 1.37 10.31
C THR A 85 15.08 1.70 10.36
N LEU A 86 14.26 0.83 10.96
CA LEU A 86 12.79 0.98 11.01
C LEU A 86 12.24 1.20 12.44
N ASP A 87 13.11 1.41 13.43
CA ASP A 87 12.79 1.33 14.87
C ASP A 87 11.67 2.30 15.33
N ASP A 88 11.52 3.45 14.65
CA ASP A 88 10.51 4.48 14.98
C ASP A 88 9.29 4.48 14.05
N VAL A 89 9.19 3.52 13.13
CA VAL A 89 8.17 3.52 12.08
C VAL A 89 7.10 2.48 12.38
N VAL A 90 5.88 2.95 12.66
CA VAL A 90 4.79 2.06 13.09
C VAL A 90 3.78 1.74 12.00
N ASP A 91 3.63 2.57 10.96
CA ASP A 91 2.68 2.34 9.89
C ASP A 91 3.34 1.84 8.60
N LEU A 92 2.58 1.07 7.80
CA LEU A 92 3.08 0.50 6.55
C LEU A 92 3.53 1.57 5.54
N GLY A 93 2.93 2.77 5.57
CA GLY A 93 3.31 3.87 4.70
C GLY A 93 4.67 4.44 5.04
N GLY A 94 4.97 4.62 6.32
CA GLY A 94 6.29 4.97 6.82
C GLY A 94 7.33 3.92 6.44
N ILE A 95 7.02 2.62 6.60
CA ILE A 95 7.96 1.53 6.27
C ILE A 95 8.27 1.55 4.78
N THR A 96 7.22 1.65 3.96
CA THR A 96 7.33 1.74 2.51
C THR A 96 8.21 2.94 2.14
N THR A 97 7.95 4.10 2.74
CA THR A 97 8.71 5.33 2.51
C THR A 97 10.20 5.14 2.83
N ALA A 98 10.53 4.55 3.98
CA ALA A 98 11.91 4.30 4.38
C ALA A 98 12.63 3.38 3.39
N LEU A 99 11.98 2.28 2.97
CA LEU A 99 12.56 1.33 2.03
C LEU A 99 12.75 1.93 0.63
N PHE A 100 11.79 2.71 0.12
CA PHE A 100 11.95 3.39 -1.18
C PHE A 100 13.06 4.44 -1.16
N ARG A 101 13.21 5.19 -0.07
CA ARG A 101 14.35 6.12 0.09
C ARG A 101 15.69 5.38 0.11
N SER A 102 15.75 4.18 0.69
CA SER A 102 16.97 3.38 0.74
C SER A 102 17.51 2.96 -0.63
N ILE A 103 16.64 2.92 -1.65
CA ILE A 103 17.02 2.60 -3.03
C ILE A 103 17.14 3.84 -3.93
N GLY A 104 17.13 5.04 -3.35
CA GLY A 104 17.37 6.31 -4.06
C GLY A 104 16.13 6.99 -4.65
N PHE A 105 14.92 6.60 -4.23
CA PHE A 105 13.71 7.31 -4.63
C PHE A 105 13.41 8.49 -3.72
N THR A 106 12.95 9.58 -4.32
CA THR A 106 12.37 10.74 -3.64
C THR A 106 10.87 10.77 -3.92
N GLN A 107 10.10 11.04 -2.88
CA GLN A 107 8.65 11.18 -3.00
C GLN A 107 8.33 12.58 -3.51
N ALA A 108 7.71 12.65 -4.70
CA ALA A 108 7.37 13.91 -5.36
C ALA A 108 5.94 14.37 -5.05
N ALA A 109 5.02 13.42 -4.82
CA ALA A 109 3.67 13.73 -4.39
C ALA A 109 3.06 12.60 -3.55
N ASP A 110 2.08 12.92 -2.73
CA ASP A 110 1.29 11.96 -1.98
C ASP A 110 -0.16 12.41 -1.85
N LYS A 111 -1.05 11.43 -1.74
CA LYS A 111 -2.47 11.68 -1.53
C LYS A 111 -3.15 10.49 -0.88
N SER A 112 -3.96 10.78 0.12
CA SER A 112 -4.78 9.78 0.81
C SER A 112 -6.26 10.11 0.67
N GLY A 113 -7.09 9.09 0.46
CA GLY A 113 -8.52 9.29 0.28
C GLY A 113 -9.23 8.13 -0.39
N ALA A 114 -10.52 8.30 -0.67
CA ALA A 114 -11.32 7.30 -1.36
C ALA A 114 -10.97 7.29 -2.85
N LEU A 115 -10.60 6.12 -3.36
CA LEU A 115 -10.36 5.92 -4.79
C LEU A 115 -11.71 5.90 -5.54
N THR A 116 -11.74 6.42 -6.76
CA THR A 116 -12.89 6.29 -7.67
C THR A 116 -12.78 5.02 -8.52
N GLU A 117 -13.89 4.58 -9.12
CA GLU A 117 -13.85 3.46 -10.07
C GLU A 117 -12.89 3.71 -11.24
N GLU A 118 -12.81 4.95 -11.73
CA GLU A 118 -11.84 5.34 -12.75
C GLU A 118 -10.40 5.09 -12.27
N GLY A 119 -10.07 5.52 -11.05
CA GLY A 119 -8.76 5.26 -10.45
C GLY A 119 -8.45 3.76 -10.32
N VAL A 120 -9.42 2.92 -9.95
CA VAL A 120 -9.23 1.46 -9.93
C VAL A 120 -8.94 0.91 -11.33
N ARG A 121 -9.67 1.39 -12.34
CA ARG A 121 -9.46 0.98 -13.73
C ARG A 121 -8.11 1.45 -14.29
N MET A 122 -7.59 2.59 -13.85
CA MET A 122 -6.24 3.02 -14.21
C MET A 122 -5.16 2.07 -13.66
N LEU A 123 -5.37 1.43 -12.50
CA LEU A 123 -4.39 0.49 -11.91
C LEU A 123 -4.45 -0.91 -12.50
N TYR A 124 -5.64 -1.38 -12.90
CA TYR A 124 -5.87 -2.79 -13.23
C TYR A 124 -6.51 -3.02 -14.59
N GLY A 125 -6.98 -1.98 -15.27
CA GLY A 125 -7.81 -2.08 -16.48
C GLY A 125 -7.15 -2.82 -17.64
N GLU A 126 -5.83 -2.80 -17.73
CA GLU A 126 -5.05 -3.48 -18.77
C GLU A 126 -4.77 -4.95 -18.43
N ASN A 127 -5.04 -5.40 -17.20
CA ASN A 127 -4.80 -6.77 -16.78
C ASN A 127 -5.98 -7.67 -17.19
N ALA A 128 -5.71 -8.74 -17.94
CA ALA A 128 -6.73 -9.70 -18.35
C ALA A 128 -7.50 -10.33 -17.17
N ASP A 129 -6.83 -10.54 -16.03
CA ASP A 129 -7.45 -11.07 -14.81
C ASP A 129 -8.40 -10.06 -14.15
N PHE A 130 -8.20 -8.76 -14.40
CA PHE A 130 -9.12 -7.73 -13.91
C PHE A 130 -10.47 -7.84 -14.59
N ALA A 131 -10.54 -8.14 -15.89
CA ALA A 131 -11.80 -8.34 -16.60
C ALA A 131 -12.65 -9.48 -15.99
N VAL A 132 -11.98 -10.52 -15.47
CA VAL A 132 -12.64 -11.67 -14.83
C VAL A 132 -13.05 -11.37 -13.38
N ASN A 133 -12.25 -10.58 -12.66
CA ASN A 133 -12.43 -10.33 -11.22
C ASN A 133 -12.82 -8.87 -10.91
N THR A 134 -13.39 -8.16 -11.88
CA THR A 134 -13.60 -6.69 -11.82
C THR A 134 -14.34 -6.28 -10.56
N GLN A 135 -15.47 -6.95 -10.26
CA GLN A 135 -16.31 -6.58 -9.12
C GLN A 135 -15.59 -6.80 -7.79
N GLU A 136 -14.87 -7.91 -7.62
CA GLU A 136 -14.12 -8.18 -6.39
C GLU A 136 -13.01 -7.14 -6.15
N VAL A 137 -12.30 -6.75 -7.22
CA VAL A 137 -11.25 -5.72 -7.13
C VAL A 137 -11.86 -4.36 -6.82
N LEU A 138 -13.00 -4.01 -7.43
CA LEU A 138 -13.71 -2.76 -7.14
C LEU A 138 -14.21 -2.75 -5.69
N ASP A 139 -14.91 -3.78 -5.24
CA ASP A 139 -15.45 -3.87 -3.88
C ASP A 139 -14.34 -3.67 -2.84
N HIS A 140 -13.20 -4.34 -3.03
CA HIS A 140 -12.05 -4.22 -2.14
C HIS A 140 -11.39 -2.84 -2.20
N MET A 141 -11.15 -2.29 -3.39
CA MET A 141 -10.44 -1.00 -3.53
C MET A 141 -11.29 0.20 -3.14
N LEU A 142 -12.62 0.09 -3.19
CA LEU A 142 -13.56 1.16 -2.87
C LEU A 142 -14.07 1.11 -1.42
N GLU A 143 -13.78 0.03 -0.67
CA GLU A 143 -14.20 -0.16 0.73
C GLU A 143 -13.60 0.90 1.69
N GLY A 144 -12.43 1.44 1.37
CA GLY A 144 -11.74 2.36 2.26
C GLY A 144 -10.74 3.29 1.55
N PRO A 145 -10.08 4.17 2.32
CA PRO A 145 -9.13 5.10 1.77
C PRO A 145 -7.87 4.35 1.34
N VAL A 146 -7.34 4.74 0.19
CA VAL A 146 -5.98 4.37 -0.23
C VAL A 146 -5.01 5.47 0.19
N GLN A 147 -3.73 5.13 0.27
CA GLN A 147 -2.64 6.09 0.28
C GLN A 147 -1.81 5.87 -0.97
N ALA A 148 -1.80 6.86 -1.86
CA ALA A 148 -1.02 6.83 -3.08
C ALA A 148 0.11 7.83 -3.02
N SER A 149 1.22 7.49 -3.64
CA SER A 149 2.41 8.32 -3.68
C SER A 149 3.14 8.16 -5.00
N TYR A 150 3.62 9.28 -5.50
CA TYR A 150 4.41 9.40 -6.70
C TYR A 150 5.88 9.55 -6.31
N TRP A 151 6.72 8.76 -6.94
CA TRP A 151 8.14 8.67 -6.63
C TRP A 151 8.99 8.82 -7.89
N GLU A 152 10.09 9.55 -7.75
CA GLU A 152 11.08 9.78 -8.78
C GLU A 152 12.42 9.25 -8.28
N GLY A 153 13.13 8.51 -9.13
CA GLY A 153 14.41 7.97 -8.74
C GLY A 153 15.06 7.08 -9.78
N GLU A 154 16.22 6.59 -9.42
CA GLU A 154 16.93 5.54 -10.13
C GLU A 154 16.63 4.20 -9.42
N ASN A 155 16.88 3.06 -10.07
CA ASN A 155 16.69 1.72 -9.50
C ASN A 155 15.25 1.20 -9.42
N THR A 156 14.42 1.50 -10.40
CA THR A 156 13.03 1.04 -10.45
C THR A 156 12.83 -0.47 -10.45
N GLN A 157 13.80 -1.21 -10.97
CA GLN A 157 13.75 -2.66 -10.93
C GLN A 157 13.80 -3.17 -9.48
N LEU A 158 14.58 -2.52 -8.59
CA LEU A 158 14.61 -2.83 -7.15
C LEU A 158 13.32 -2.48 -6.41
N ALA A 159 12.48 -1.58 -6.93
CA ALA A 159 11.20 -1.26 -6.29
C ALA A 159 10.27 -2.48 -6.19
N GLN A 160 10.34 -3.40 -7.16
CA GLN A 160 9.60 -4.66 -7.07
C GLN A 160 10.15 -5.55 -5.95
N ALA A 161 11.48 -5.58 -5.75
CA ALA A 161 12.09 -6.29 -4.62
C ALA A 161 11.63 -5.74 -3.27
N VAL A 162 11.53 -4.41 -3.12
CA VAL A 162 10.96 -3.76 -1.92
C VAL A 162 9.53 -4.24 -1.66
N LYS A 163 8.65 -4.16 -2.68
CA LYS A 163 7.26 -4.65 -2.59
C LYS A 163 7.17 -6.10 -2.15
N MET A 164 8.01 -6.97 -2.73
CA MET A 164 8.01 -8.40 -2.40
C MET A 164 8.52 -8.65 -0.99
N THR A 165 9.55 -7.92 -0.56
CA THR A 165 10.09 -7.98 0.80
C THR A 165 9.03 -7.60 1.83
N ILE A 166 8.34 -6.47 1.65
CA ILE A 166 7.26 -6.04 2.55
C ILE A 166 6.21 -7.14 2.68
N ARG A 167 5.75 -7.66 1.53
CA ARG A 167 4.74 -8.73 1.51
C ARG A 167 5.24 -9.99 2.22
N ALA A 168 6.47 -10.41 1.97
CA ALA A 168 7.03 -11.63 2.53
C ALA A 168 7.31 -11.48 4.04
N GLY A 169 7.81 -10.32 4.48
CA GLY A 169 8.03 -10.00 5.90
C GLY A 169 6.73 -10.03 6.72
N LEU A 170 5.67 -9.38 6.21
CA LEU A 170 4.35 -9.42 6.86
C LEU A 170 3.79 -10.85 6.97
N ASN A 171 3.99 -11.69 5.95
CA ASN A 171 3.55 -13.08 6.02
C ASN A 171 4.38 -13.90 7.01
N ALA A 172 5.71 -13.74 7.01
CA ALA A 172 6.62 -14.46 7.90
C ALA A 172 6.33 -14.15 9.37
N ALA A 173 6.09 -12.88 9.72
CA ALA A 173 5.75 -12.48 11.09
C ALA A 173 4.43 -13.11 11.58
N ARG A 174 3.43 -13.20 10.70
CA ARG A 174 2.13 -13.79 11.02
C ARG A 174 2.20 -15.30 11.19
N GLU A 175 2.96 -15.97 10.34
CA GLU A 175 3.25 -17.40 10.45
C GLU A 175 3.95 -17.70 11.78
N ALA A 176 4.93 -16.89 12.18
CA ALA A 176 5.60 -17.02 13.47
C ALA A 176 4.65 -16.87 14.67
N ASN A 177 3.58 -16.08 14.51
CA ASN A 177 2.54 -15.87 15.53
C ASN A 177 1.39 -16.89 15.45
N GLY A 178 1.53 -17.98 14.69
CA GLY A 178 0.50 -19.01 14.54
C GLY A 178 -0.75 -18.54 13.80
N GLN A 179 -0.70 -17.38 13.14
CA GLN A 179 -1.77 -16.88 12.29
C GLN A 179 -1.65 -17.53 10.91
N SER A 180 -2.80 -17.88 10.30
CA SER A 180 -2.81 -18.41 8.93
C SER A 180 -2.16 -17.40 7.97
N LYS A 181 -1.41 -17.89 6.98
CA LYS A 181 -0.89 -17.07 5.87
C LYS A 181 -2.01 -16.19 5.32
N LEU A 182 -1.68 -14.98 4.87
CA LEU A 182 -2.67 -14.12 4.24
C LEU A 182 -3.37 -14.88 3.11
N PRO A 183 -4.71 -14.73 2.97
CA PRO A 183 -5.35 -15.19 1.74
C PRO A 183 -4.59 -14.55 0.57
N LYS A 184 -4.23 -15.36 -0.43
CA LYS A 184 -3.35 -15.00 -1.57
C LYS A 184 -3.70 -13.65 -2.23
N ARG A 185 -4.91 -13.13 -2.00
CA ARG A 185 -5.52 -11.92 -2.55
C ARG A 185 -5.24 -10.61 -1.78
N ARG A 186 -4.80 -10.64 -0.51
CA ARG A 186 -4.48 -9.41 0.24
C ARG A 186 -3.08 -8.90 -0.08
N ASN A 187 -2.94 -8.27 -1.24
CA ASN A 187 -1.77 -7.45 -1.58
C ASN A 187 -1.98 -6.05 -1.00
N TYR A 188 -1.31 -5.69 0.09
CA TYR A 188 -1.48 -4.36 0.71
C TYR A 188 -0.90 -3.21 -0.09
N ILE A 189 0.01 -3.50 -1.00
CA ILE A 189 0.78 -2.52 -1.75
C ILE A 189 0.78 -2.86 -3.24
N HIS A 190 0.49 -1.86 -4.06
CA HIS A 190 0.77 -1.83 -5.49
C HIS A 190 2.00 -0.96 -5.72
N VAL A 191 2.88 -1.42 -6.60
CA VAL A 191 4.03 -0.67 -7.12
C VAL A 191 4.05 -0.96 -8.60
N GLY A 192 3.99 0.10 -9.40
CA GLY A 192 3.97 0.03 -10.85
C GLY A 192 4.57 1.30 -11.46
N TYR A 193 5.04 1.17 -12.69
CA TYR A 193 5.41 2.32 -13.51
C TYR A 193 4.14 3.03 -13.94
N MET A 194 4.15 4.35 -13.89
CA MET A 194 3.08 5.17 -14.43
C MET A 194 3.67 6.49 -14.91
N HIS A 195 3.28 6.94 -16.11
CA HIS A 195 3.79 8.19 -16.66
C HIS A 195 3.40 9.37 -15.73
N PRO A 196 4.18 10.46 -15.63
CA PRO A 196 3.86 11.59 -14.74
C PRO A 196 2.45 12.18 -14.96
N GLU A 197 2.01 12.26 -16.22
CA GLU A 197 0.66 12.75 -16.57
C GLU A 197 -0.44 11.81 -16.08
N GLU A 198 -0.25 10.50 -16.26
CA GLU A 198 -1.18 9.47 -15.77
C GLU A 198 -1.21 9.44 -14.24
N THR A 199 -0.05 9.63 -13.60
CA THR A 199 0.05 9.71 -12.15
C THR A 199 -0.71 10.92 -11.62
N THR A 200 -0.58 12.07 -12.27
CA THR A 200 -1.33 13.28 -11.91
C THR A 200 -2.84 13.06 -12.04
N ARG A 201 -3.27 12.39 -13.11
CA ARG A 201 -4.68 12.00 -13.29
C ARG A 201 -5.14 11.00 -12.23
N PHE A 202 -4.31 10.01 -11.91
CA PHE A 202 -4.60 8.99 -10.89
C PHE A 202 -4.75 9.64 -9.50
N LEU A 203 -3.81 10.50 -9.11
CA LEU A 203 -3.90 11.24 -7.86
C LEU A 203 -5.14 12.14 -7.84
N SER A 204 -5.53 12.74 -8.96
CA SER A 204 -6.78 13.51 -9.07
C SER A 204 -8.04 12.63 -8.88
N ALA A 205 -7.97 11.35 -9.25
CA ALA A 205 -9.02 10.36 -9.07
C ALA A 205 -9.18 9.90 -7.60
N ILE A 206 -8.30 10.33 -6.69
CA ILE A 206 -8.44 10.15 -5.25
C ILE A 206 -9.22 11.34 -4.69
N THR A 207 -10.34 11.06 -4.05
CA THR A 207 -11.18 12.08 -3.42
C THR A 207 -10.91 12.13 -1.92
N PRO A 208 -11.00 13.30 -1.27
CA PRO A 208 -11.02 13.35 0.19
C PRO A 208 -12.06 12.36 0.70
N ALA A 209 -11.70 11.53 1.68
CA ALA A 209 -12.63 10.56 2.22
C ALA A 209 -13.90 11.29 2.66
N ARG A 210 -15.00 11.12 1.91
CA ARG A 210 -16.30 11.60 2.37
C ARG A 210 -16.55 10.88 3.68
N ALA A 211 -16.85 11.62 4.75
CA ALA A 211 -17.51 11.05 5.92
C ALA A 211 -18.67 10.22 5.36
N SER A 212 -18.57 8.91 5.53
CA SER A 212 -19.42 7.93 4.85
C SER A 212 -20.87 8.29 5.09
N SER A 213 -21.51 8.85 4.07
CA SER A 213 -22.94 9.12 4.09
C SER A 213 -23.61 7.76 4.14
N ALA A 214 -24.19 7.46 5.30
CA ALA A 214 -25.06 6.32 5.55
C ALA A 214 -25.98 6.07 4.35
N ARG A 215 -25.62 5.09 3.52
CA ARG A 215 -26.50 4.48 2.52
C ARG A 215 -26.39 2.97 2.62
N HIS A 216 -26.54 2.46 3.83
CA HIS A 216 -27.27 1.22 4.06
C HIS A 216 -28.38 1.59 5.04
N ALA A 217 -29.59 1.65 4.50
CA ALA A 217 -30.80 1.88 5.26
C ALA A 217 -30.95 0.77 6.32
N GLY A 218 -31.30 1.15 7.55
CA GLY A 218 -32.06 0.24 8.42
C GLY A 218 -31.66 0.10 9.88
N VAL A 219 -30.60 0.75 10.39
CA VAL A 219 -30.28 0.64 11.83
C VAL A 219 -29.96 2.01 12.42
N ARG A 220 -30.85 2.50 13.27
CA ARG A 220 -30.56 3.66 14.14
C ARG A 220 -29.42 3.27 15.10
N PRO A 221 -28.37 4.08 15.25
CA PRO A 221 -27.36 3.84 16.28
C PRO A 221 -27.97 3.98 17.69
N PRO A 222 -27.59 3.14 18.67
CA PRO A 222 -28.26 3.01 19.97
C PRO A 222 -28.01 4.16 20.97
N TRP A 223 -27.52 5.31 20.52
CA TRP A 223 -27.10 6.42 21.39
C TRP A 223 -27.86 7.74 21.19
N GLN A 224 -28.90 7.76 20.35
CA GLN A 224 -29.86 8.87 20.39
C GLN A 224 -30.85 8.64 21.52
N GLY A 225 -30.50 9.14 22.71
CA GLY A 225 -31.47 9.38 23.78
C GLY A 225 -32.63 10.26 23.29
N PRO A 226 -33.80 10.21 23.95
CA PRO A 226 -34.95 11.00 23.54
C PRO A 226 -34.58 12.49 23.55
N GLY A 227 -34.75 13.14 22.39
CA GLY A 227 -34.48 14.56 22.22
C GLY A 227 -35.26 15.41 23.23
N PRO A 228 -34.79 16.64 23.52
CA PRO A 228 -35.38 17.50 24.53
C PRO A 228 -36.83 17.81 24.15
N ARG A 229 -37.76 17.47 25.05
CA ARG A 229 -39.16 17.92 24.97
C ARG A 229 -39.17 19.44 25.12
N THR A 230 -39.48 20.15 24.06
CA THR A 230 -39.92 21.55 24.11
C THR A 230 -41.13 21.67 25.04
N PRO A 231 -41.14 22.57 26.02
CA PRO A 231 -42.32 22.83 26.83
C PRO A 231 -43.37 23.61 26.00
N PRO A 232 -44.67 23.41 26.28
CA PRO A 232 -45.73 24.07 25.53
C PRO A 232 -45.82 25.55 25.88
N HIS A 233 -46.06 26.36 24.84
CA HIS A 233 -46.38 27.78 24.94
C HIS A 233 -47.59 28.02 25.87
N GLY A 234 -47.37 28.74 26.97
CA GLY A 234 -48.43 29.39 27.74
C GLY A 234 -48.83 30.73 27.10
N PRO A 235 -50.08 31.20 27.29
CA PRO A 235 -50.67 32.26 26.49
C PRO A 235 -50.23 33.67 26.89
N GLN A 236 -50.41 34.54 25.91
CA GLN A 236 -50.10 35.96 25.86
C GLN A 236 -50.74 36.78 26.99
N SER A 237 -49.94 37.60 27.68
CA SER A 237 -50.44 38.76 28.41
C SER A 237 -50.24 40.02 27.57
N ARG A 238 -51.34 40.59 27.06
CA ARG A 238 -51.40 41.93 26.47
C ARG A 238 -51.49 42.99 27.59
N ARG A 239 -50.61 43.99 27.47
CA ARG A 239 -50.74 45.44 27.74
C ARG A 239 -51.42 45.98 29.02
N ALA A 240 -50.62 46.76 29.75
CA ALA A 240 -50.77 48.20 30.09
C ALA A 240 -52.11 48.71 30.67
N LEU A 241 -52.12 49.05 31.96
CA LEU A 241 -52.03 50.42 32.52
C LEU A 241 -51.83 50.31 34.04
#